data_AF-A0A960W336-F1
#
_entry.id   AF-A0A960W336-F1
#
_cell.length_a   1.000
_cell.length_b   1.000
_cell.length_c   1.000
_cell.angle_alpha   90.00
_cell.angle_beta   90.00
_cell.angle_gamma   90.00
#
_symmetry.space_group_name_H-M   'P 1'
#
loop_
_entity.id
_entity.type
_entity.pdbx_description
1 polymer ?
#
loop_
_entity_poly.entity_id
_entity_poly.type
_entity_poly.pdbx_seq_one_letter_code
_entity_poly.pdbx_strand_id
1 'polypeptide(L)'
;MNIKKELIWTLLLFSGYLTIGKKLGIHNKTKNGVVIEIKQIEKKKRESEKKLRERIGKELKTALSQIEVNRYYKELVEHKVANIIKVPIVFLGKNAYL
;
A
#
# COMPACT_ATOMS: atom_id res chain seq x y z
N MET A 1 10.51 -0.45 19.85
CA MET A 1 10.74 -1.75 19.16
C MET A 1 11.00 -1.44 17.69
N ASN A 2 12.23 -1.65 17.22
CA ASN A 2 12.66 -1.26 15.87
C ASN A 2 12.55 -2.49 14.96
N ILE A 3 11.38 -2.70 14.35
CA ILE A 3 11.16 -3.85 13.48
C ILE A 3 11.89 -3.58 12.15
N LYS A 4 12.79 -4.48 11.76
CA LYS A 4 13.53 -4.37 10.49
C LYS A 4 12.52 -4.39 9.34
N LYS A 5 12.57 -3.38 8.46
CA LYS A 5 11.64 -3.22 7.32
C LYS A 5 11.53 -4.49 6.47
N GLU A 6 12.63 -5.24 6.34
CA GLU A 6 12.66 -6.49 5.58
C GLU A 6 11.78 -7.60 6.18
N LEU A 7 11.66 -7.68 7.51
CA LEU A 7 10.80 -8.65 8.17
C LEU A 7 9.31 -8.37 7.93
N ILE A 8 8.95 -7.11 7.71
CA ILE A 8 7.58 -6.71 7.36
C ILE A 8 7.25 -7.15 5.94
N TRP A 9 8.18 -6.95 5.00
CA TRP A 9 8.01 -7.43 3.62
C TRP A 9 7.92 -8.95 3.53
N THR A 10 8.77 -9.67 4.26
CA THR A 10 8.69 -11.14 4.37
C THR A 10 7.37 -11.56 4.97
N LEU A 11 6.93 -10.92 6.06
CA LEU A 11 5.64 -11.23 6.66
C LEU A 11 4.51 -11.06 5.64
N LEU A 12 4.38 -9.89 5.02
CA LEU A 12 3.26 -9.60 4.11
C LEU A 12 3.18 -10.55 2.90
N LEU A 13 4.31 -10.88 2.27
CA LEU A 13 4.35 -11.74 1.09
C LEU A 13 4.20 -13.24 1.40
N PHE A 14 4.79 -13.71 2.51
CA PHE A 14 4.78 -15.14 2.85
C PHE A 14 3.64 -15.55 3.78
N SER A 15 3.03 -14.61 4.52
CA SER A 15 1.89 -14.91 5.40
C SER A 15 0.55 -15.00 4.67
N GLY A 16 0.51 -14.79 3.34
CA GLY A 16 -0.72 -14.80 2.56
C GLY A 16 -1.66 -13.62 2.83
N TYR A 17 -1.19 -12.57 3.52
CA TYR A 17 -1.94 -11.31 3.69
C TYR A 17 -1.82 -10.41 2.44
N LEU A 18 -0.69 -10.51 1.73
CA LEU A 18 -0.51 -9.94 0.40
C LEU A 18 -0.24 -11.08 -0.59
N THR A 19 -1.29 -11.71 -1.07
CA THR A 19 -1.18 -12.78 -2.06
C THR A 19 -1.21 -12.17 -3.47
N ILE A 20 -0.09 -12.24 -4.19
CA ILE A 20 -0.07 -11.88 -5.61
C ILE A 20 -0.73 -13.03 -6.38
N GLY A 21 -2.03 -12.91 -6.64
CA GLY A 21 -2.85 -13.97 -7.27
C GLY A 21 -2.43 -14.39 -8.68
N LYS A 22 -1.44 -13.73 -9.28
CA LYS A 22 -0.82 -14.11 -10.55
C LYS A 22 0.69 -14.11 -10.39
N LYS A 23 1.34 -15.25 -10.63
CA LYS A 23 2.80 -15.39 -10.63
C LYS A 23 3.41 -14.27 -11.51
N LEU A 24 4.09 -13.30 -10.89
CA LEU A 24 4.91 -12.34 -11.63
C LEU A 24 6.11 -13.11 -12.15
N GLY A 25 5.97 -13.68 -13.35
CA GLY A 25 7.09 -14.29 -14.06
C GLY A 25 8.19 -13.25 -14.21
N ILE A 26 9.31 -13.43 -13.51
CA ILE A 26 10.42 -12.46 -13.45
C ILE A 26 11.24 -12.48 -14.76
N HIS A 27 10.62 -12.76 -15.91
CA HIS A 27 11.30 -12.89 -17.21
C HIS A 27 10.81 -11.93 -18.31
N ASN A 28 9.76 -11.13 -18.07
CA ASN A 28 9.25 -10.21 -19.09
C ASN A 28 9.46 -8.73 -18.68
N LYS A 29 9.98 -7.87 -19.56
CA LYS A 29 10.20 -6.42 -19.27
C LYS A 29 8.90 -5.60 -19.31
N THR A 30 7.75 -6.27 -19.42
CA THR A 30 6.38 -5.73 -19.26
C THR A 30 5.89 -5.74 -17.80
N LYS A 31 6.79 -5.91 -16.83
CA LYS A 31 6.49 -5.99 -15.40
C LYS A 31 5.83 -4.71 -14.90
N ASN A 32 4.67 -4.87 -14.27
CA ASN A 32 4.09 -3.81 -13.46
C ASN A 32 4.91 -3.72 -12.15
N GLY A 33 5.39 -2.52 -11.81
CA GLY A 33 5.86 -2.20 -10.48
C GLY A 33 4.67 -1.86 -9.58
N VAL A 34 4.76 -2.18 -8.30
CA VAL A 34 3.73 -1.82 -7.33
C VAL A 34 4.36 -1.01 -6.23
N VAL A 35 3.77 0.15 -5.93
CA VAL A 35 4.13 0.98 -4.79
C VAL A 35 2.94 1.03 -3.86
N ILE A 36 3.16 0.63 -2.61
CA ILE A 36 2.13 0.55 -1.58
C ILE A 36 2.48 1.54 -0.47
N GLU A 37 1.53 2.39 -0.10
CA GLU A 37 1.62 3.21 1.11
C GLU A 37 0.52 2.78 2.07
N ILE A 38 0.89 2.40 3.29
CA ILE A 38 -0.02 1.85 4.29
C ILE A 38 -0.23 2.87 5.41
N LYS A 39 -1.49 3.17 5.71
CA LYS A 39 -1.90 3.94 6.89
C LYS A 39 -2.73 3.06 7.80
N GLN A 40 -2.61 3.30 9.10
CA GLN A 40 -3.49 2.71 10.10
C GLN A 40 -4.25 3.82 10.81
N ILE A 41 -5.56 3.62 10.98
CA ILE A 41 -6.42 4.50 11.75
C ILE A 41 -7.14 3.72 12.84
N GLU A 42 -7.44 4.39 13.95
CA GLU A 42 -8.21 3.81 15.04
C GLU A 42 -9.71 4.06 14.88
N LYS A 43 -10.52 3.15 15.43
CA LYS A 43 -11.97 3.31 15.53
C LYS A 43 -12.31 4.27 16.65
N LYS A 44 -13.11 5.28 16.36
CA LYS A 44 -13.60 6.23 17.36
C LYS A 44 -14.95 5.76 17.92
N LYS A 45 -15.12 5.78 19.25
CA LYS A 45 -16.31 5.24 19.95
C LYS A 45 -17.65 5.87 19.53
N ARG A 46 -17.66 7.12 19.06
CA ARG A 46 -18.87 7.88 18.70
C ARG A 46 -18.79 8.52 17.31
N GLU A 47 -18.20 7.81 16.35
CA GLU A 47 -18.11 8.28 14.96
C GLU A 47 -19.25 7.67 14.13
N SER A 48 -19.93 8.51 13.36
CA SER A 48 -20.94 8.03 12.41
C SER A 48 -20.26 7.40 11.20
N GLU A 49 -20.95 6.45 10.57
CA GLU A 49 -20.50 5.78 9.35
C GLU A 49 -20.08 6.74 8.23
N LYS A 50 -20.80 7.86 8.08
CA LYS A 50 -20.45 8.92 7.11
C LYS A 50 -19.10 9.56 7.45
N LYS A 51 -18.90 9.98 8.70
CA LYS A 51 -17.63 10.59 9.15
C LYS A 51 -16.46 9.63 9.05
N LEU A 52 -16.69 8.34 9.35
CA LEU A 52 -15.69 7.30 9.19
C LEU A 52 -15.25 7.17 7.73
N ARG A 53 -16.20 7.10 6.78
CA ARG A 53 -15.90 7.05 5.34
C ARG A 53 -15.14 8.27 4.86
N GLU A 54 -15.53 9.47 5.29
CA GLU A 54 -14.83 10.71 4.96
C GLU A 54 -13.38 10.70 5.48
N ARG A 55 -13.16 10.22 6.70
CA ARG A 55 -11.82 10.07 7.28
C ARG A 55 -10.98 9.05 6.54
N ILE A 56 -11.51 7.86 6.25
CA ILE A 56 -10.83 6.84 5.43
C ILE A 56 -10.44 7.43 4.07
N GLY A 57 -11.37 8.10 3.39
CA GLY A 57 -11.11 8.73 2.09
C GLY A 57 -10.03 9.82 2.16
N LYS A 58 -9.99 10.60 3.24
CA LYS A 58 -8.92 11.59 3.47
C LYS A 58 -7.56 10.91 3.64
N GLU A 59 -7.49 9.83 4.41
CA GLU A 59 -6.24 9.09 4.61
C GLU A 59 -5.76 8.38 3.33
N LEU A 60 -6.68 7.83 2.52
CA LEU A 60 -6.35 7.26 1.21
C LEU A 60 -5.73 8.31 0.28
N LYS A 61 -6.35 9.51 0.20
CA LYS A 61 -5.80 10.63 -0.57
C LYS A 61 -4.43 11.07 -0.04
N THR A 62 -4.25 11.06 1.27
CA THR A 62 -2.98 11.42 1.91
C THR A 62 -1.90 10.39 1.59
N ALA A 63 -2.20 9.09 1.69
CA ALA A 63 -1.30 8.02 1.32
C ALA A 63 -0.89 8.09 -0.16
N LEU A 64 -1.85 8.32 -1.05
CA LEU A 64 -1.57 8.50 -2.48
C LEU A 64 -0.67 9.73 -2.72
N SER A 65 -0.97 10.86 -2.08
CA SER A 65 -0.15 12.07 -2.16
C SER A 65 1.29 11.81 -1.70
N GLN A 66 1.47 11.05 -0.62
CA GLN A 66 2.81 10.70 -0.13
C GLN A 66 3.60 9.82 -1.11
N ILE A 67 2.94 8.91 -1.84
CA ILE A 67 3.60 8.16 -2.92
C ILE A 67 4.18 9.12 -3.97
N GLU A 68 3.44 10.16 -4.34
CA GLU A 68 3.90 11.16 -5.32
C GLU A 68 5.01 12.05 -4.79
N VAL A 69 4.80 12.62 -3.59
CA VAL A 69 5.74 13.58 -2.98
C VAL A 69 7.07 12.91 -2.69
N ASN A 70 7.05 11.71 -2.11
CA ASN A 70 8.27 11.00 -1.74
C ASN A 70 8.88 10.22 -2.91
N ARG A 71 8.19 10.14 -4.05
CA ARG A 71 8.64 9.48 -5.28
C ARG A 71 9.14 8.06 -5.03
N TYR A 72 8.43 7.26 -4.23
CA TYR A 72 8.83 5.88 -3.93
C TYR A 72 8.96 4.99 -5.17
N TYR A 73 8.37 5.40 -6.30
CA TYR A 73 8.50 4.73 -7.59
C TYR A 73 9.79 5.02 -8.34
N LYS A 74 10.69 5.89 -7.82
CA LYS A 74 11.88 6.34 -8.55
C LYS A 74 12.79 5.18 -8.96
N GLU A 75 13.03 4.23 -8.06
CA GLU A 75 13.84 3.03 -8.34
C GLU A 75 13.23 2.20 -9.48
N LEU A 76 11.90 2.04 -9.49
CA LEU A 76 11.19 1.34 -10.56
C LEU A 76 11.37 2.05 -11.92
N VAL A 77 11.31 3.39 -11.92
CA VAL A 77 11.55 4.20 -13.13
C VAL A 77 12.99 4.03 -13.62
N GLU A 78 13.97 4.06 -12.73
CA GLU A 78 15.40 3.87 -13.07
C GLU A 78 15.64 2.48 -13.71
N HIS A 79 14.91 1.47 -13.27
CA HIS A 79 14.93 0.12 -13.84
C HIS A 79 14.01 -0.08 -15.06
N LYS A 80 13.47 1.01 -15.65
CA LYS A 80 12.63 1.00 -16.85
C LYS A 80 11.36 0.16 -16.70
N VAL A 81 10.78 0.14 -15.51
CA VAL A 81 9.47 -0.46 -15.25
C VAL A 81 8.39 0.41 -15.89
N ALA A 82 7.75 -0.10 -16.94
CA ALA A 82 6.84 0.67 -17.79
C ALA A 82 5.52 1.06 -17.10
N ASN A 83 5.00 0.16 -16.26
CA ASN A 83 3.71 0.34 -15.61
C ASN A 83 3.92 0.35 -14.09
N ILE A 84 3.48 1.40 -13.41
CA ILE A 84 3.61 1.50 -11.95
C ILE A 84 2.23 1.69 -11.35
N ILE A 85 1.79 0.69 -10.59
CA ILE A 85 0.52 0.70 -9.86
C ILE A 85 0.78 1.29 -8.48
N LYS A 86 0.05 2.35 -8.14
CA LYS A 86 0.15 3.04 -6.84
C LYS A 86 -1.07 2.64 -6.01
N VAL A 87 -0.85 2.02 -4.87
CA VAL A 87 -1.89 1.42 -4.04
C VAL A 87 -1.86 2.05 -2.64
N PRO A 88 -2.69 3.07 -2.37
CA PRO A 88 -2.91 3.54 -1.01
C PRO A 88 -3.76 2.51 -0.25
N ILE A 89 -3.36 2.12 0.96
CA ILE A 89 -4.13 1.22 1.81
C ILE A 89 -4.33 1.88 3.16
N VAL A 90 -5.58 1.95 3.62
CA VAL A 90 -5.92 2.41 4.98
C VAL A 90 -6.50 1.22 5.76
N PHE A 91 -5.91 0.90 6.91
CA PHE A 91 -6.41 -0.11 7.83
C PHE A 91 -7.20 0.51 8.98
N LEU A 92 -8.40 -0.02 9.23
CA LEU A 92 -9.17 0.19 10.45
C LEU A 92 -9.27 -1.13 11.21
N GLY A 93 -8.38 -1.32 12.18
CA GLY A 93 -8.21 -2.63 12.81
C GLY A 93 -7.79 -3.67 11.76
N LYS A 94 -8.62 -4.70 11.56
CA LYS A 94 -8.37 -5.80 10.59
C LYS A 94 -8.94 -5.53 9.19
N ASN A 95 -9.67 -4.43 9.00
CA ASN A 95 -10.31 -4.11 7.72
C ASN A 95 -9.39 -3.21 6.88
N ALA A 96 -9.19 -3.55 5.61
CA ALA A 96 -8.43 -2.76 4.65
C ALA A 96 -9.37 -2.01 3.69
N TYR A 97 -9.05 -0.76 3.41
CA TYR A 97 -9.71 0.11 2.44
C TYR A 97 -8.69 0.58 1.40
N LEU A 98 -9.12 0.65 0.14
CA LEU A 98 -8.31 0.94 -1.06
C LEU A 98 -8.97 2.06 -1.86
#